data_AF-A0A2K3KLC5-F1
#
_entry.id   AF-A0A2K3KLC5-F1
#
_cell.length_a   1.000
_cell.length_b   1.000
_cell.length_c   1.000
_cell.angle_alpha   90.00
_cell.angle_beta   90.00
_cell.angle_gamma   90.00
#
_symmetry.space_group_name_H-M   'P 1'
#
loop_
_entity.id
_entity.type
_entity.pdbx_description
1 polymer ?
#
loop_
_entity_poly.entity_id
_entity_poly.type
_entity_poly.pdbx_seq_one_letter_code
_entity_poly.pdbx_strand_id
1 'polypeptide(L)' 'SGQDDPPRPGPHRLSAGLPADDFVLPPLYAHDKLLTGETKVKIDPADEAILVDMGPETLRTEIAAQSMALLKLVE' A
#
# COMPACT_ATOMS: atom_id res chain seq x y z
N SER A 1 4.72 -30.68 34.03
CA SER A 1 5.29 -30.60 32.68
C SER A 1 4.23 -30.06 31.75
N GLY A 2 4.39 -28.85 31.25
CA GLY A 2 3.41 -28.17 30.41
C GLY A 2 3.87 -26.73 30.20
N GLN A 3 5.03 -26.59 29.56
CA GLN A 3 5.53 -25.29 29.14
C GLN A 3 4.77 -24.94 27.86
N ASP A 4 3.81 -24.02 27.96
CA ASP A 4 3.18 -23.40 26.80
C ASP A 4 4.23 -22.59 26.06
N ASP A 5 4.86 -23.20 25.05
CA ASP A 5 5.67 -22.47 24.10
C ASP A 5 4.76 -21.46 23.37
N PRO A 6 5.14 -20.17 23.28
CA PRO A 6 4.35 -19.21 22.53
C PRO A 6 4.23 -19.67 21.07
N PRO A 7 3.08 -19.42 20.39
CA PRO A 7 2.85 -19.88 19.04
C PRO A 7 3.98 -19.40 18.14
N ARG A 8 4.73 -20.35 17.57
CA ARG A 8 5.82 -20.05 16.64
C ARG A 8 5.24 -19.22 15.49
N PRO A 9 5.78 -18.04 15.19
CA PRO A 9 5.42 -17.28 14.01
C PRO A 9 5.42 -18.18 12.78
N GLY A 10 4.28 -18.28 12.09
CA GLY A 10 4.24 -18.94 10.79
C GLY A 10 5.22 -18.24 9.83
N PRO A 11 5.74 -18.96 8.82
CA PRO A 11 6.78 -18.47 7.90
C PRO A 11 6.41 -17.21 7.10
N HIS A 12 5.17 -16.73 7.23
CA HIS A 12 4.61 -15.58 6.51
C HIS A 12 4.17 -14.44 7.43
N ARG A 13 4.58 -14.45 8.70
CA ARG A 13 4.19 -13.39 9.65
C ARG A 13 4.94 -12.11 9.31
N LEU A 14 4.19 -11.12 8.82
CA LEU A 14 4.68 -9.77 8.54
C LEU A 14 5.12 -9.10 9.85
N SER A 15 6.42 -8.89 10.01
CA SER A 15 6.98 -8.08 11.09
C SER A 15 6.92 -6.61 10.72
N ALA A 16 6.28 -5.81 11.57
CA ALA A 16 6.24 -4.36 11.40
C ALA A 16 7.67 -3.78 11.35
N GLY A 17 7.98 -3.00 10.30
CA GLY A 17 9.25 -2.27 10.18
C GLY A 17 10.32 -2.87 9.26
N LEU A 18 10.05 -3.94 8.50
CA LEU A 18 10.97 -4.44 7.46
C LEU A 18 10.63 -3.85 6.07
N PRO A 19 11.65 -3.45 5.26
CA PRO A 19 11.45 -2.99 3.89
C PRO A 19 10.76 -4.05 3.03
N ALA A 20 9.78 -3.64 2.24
CA ALA A 20 8.88 -4.51 1.47
C ALA A 20 9.51 -5.02 0.15
N ASP A 21 10.82 -5.32 0.14
CA ASP A 21 11.51 -5.72 -1.09
C ASP A 21 10.95 -7.05 -1.64
N ASP A 22 10.40 -7.90 -0.77
CA ASP A 22 9.78 -9.20 -1.10
C ASP A 22 8.39 -9.37 -0.47
N PHE A 23 7.50 -8.37 -0.55
CA PHE A 23 6.12 -8.57 -0.11
C PHE A 23 5.37 -9.52 -1.08
N VAL A 24 5.48 -10.82 -0.83
CA VAL A 24 4.66 -11.84 -1.50
C VAL A 24 3.31 -11.89 -0.81
N LEU A 25 2.28 -11.40 -1.48
CA LEU A 25 0.91 -11.52 -1.01
C LEU A 25 0.58 -13.01 -0.82
N PRO A 26 0.21 -13.48 0.38
CA PRO A 26 -0.11 -14.89 0.58
C PRO A 26 -1.21 -15.32 -0.40
N PRO A 27 -1.09 -16.50 -1.04
CA PRO A 27 -2.06 -16.96 -2.04
C PRO A 27 -3.52 -16.92 -1.59
N LEU A 28 -3.77 -17.07 -0.27
CA LEU A 28 -5.09 -16.93 0.33
C LEU A 28 -5.74 -15.56 0.03
N TYR A 29 -4.95 -14.49 -0.01
CA TYR A 29 -5.41 -13.14 -0.29
C TYR A 29 -5.49 -12.81 -1.78
N ALA A 30 -5.03 -13.68 -2.67
CA ALA A 30 -5.08 -13.48 -4.12
C ALA A 30 -6.49 -13.72 -4.71
N HIS A 31 -7.37 -14.40 -3.96
CA HIS A 31 -8.70 -14.78 -4.42
C HIS A 31 -9.81 -13.83 -3.95
N ASP A 32 -9.54 -13.03 -2.91
CA ASP A 32 -10.51 -12.10 -2.33
C ASP A 32 -10.22 -10.66 -2.77
N LYS A 33 -11.27 -9.86 -2.90
CA LYS A 33 -11.16 -8.44 -3.23
C LYS A 33 -10.47 -7.69 -2.08
N LEU A 34 -9.16 -7.47 -2.21
CA LEU A 34 -8.31 -6.81 -1.21
C LEU A 34 -8.78 -5.41 -0.83
N LEU A 35 -9.25 -4.65 -1.82
CA LEU A 35 -9.75 -3.30 -1.67
C LEU A 35 -11.21 -3.29 -2.09
N THR A 36 -12.12 -3.18 -1.13
CA THR A 36 -13.54 -2.99 -1.40
C THR A 36 -13.80 -1.52 -1.72
N GLY A 37 -14.99 -1.19 -2.25
CA GLY A 37 -15.37 0.22 -2.45
C GLY A 37 -15.47 1.00 -1.13
N GLU A 38 -15.47 0.29 0.01
CA GLU A 38 -15.48 0.87 1.35
C GLU A 38 -14.06 1.06 1.93
N THR A 39 -13.04 0.46 1.30
CA THR A 39 -11.65 0.64 1.72
C THR A 39 -11.23 2.09 1.48
N LYS A 40 -10.91 2.79 2.57
CA LYS A 40 -10.40 4.16 2.52
C LYS A 40 -8.89 4.16 2.66
N VAL A 41 -8.22 4.90 1.78
CA VAL A 41 -6.81 5.24 1.96
C VAL A 41 -6.73 6.28 3.08
N LYS A 42 -5.91 6.00 4.10
CA LYS A 42 -5.55 6.99 5.12
C LYS A 42 -4.35 7.77 4.61
N ILE A 43 -4.49 9.08 4.59
CA ILE A 43 -3.42 10.02 4.24
C ILE A 43 -2.91 10.60 5.56
N ASP A 44 -1.60 10.73 5.72
CA ASP A 44 -1.04 11.41 6.88
C ASP A 44 -1.45 12.89 6.88
N PRO A 45 -1.74 13.52 8.03
CA PRO A 45 -2.14 14.93 8.07
C PRO A 45 -1.16 15.90 7.40
N ALA A 46 0.15 15.62 7.43
CA ALA A 46 1.14 16.45 6.75
C ALA A 46 0.98 16.35 5.22
N ASP A 47 0.79 15.14 4.71
CA ASP A 47 0.56 14.92 3.28
C ASP A 47 -0.79 15.50 2.84
N GLU A 48 -1.84 15.39 3.67
CA GLU A 48 -3.13 16.01 3.39
C GLU A 48 -3.01 17.53 3.26
N ALA A 49 -2.25 18.19 4.14
CA ALA A 49 -2.01 19.63 4.05
C ALA A 49 -1.28 20.02 2.75
N ILE A 50 -0.32 19.22 2.30
CA ILE A 50 0.39 19.43 1.03
C ILE A 50 -0.58 19.29 -0.15
N LEU A 51 -1.42 18.25 -0.16
CA LEU A 51 -2.40 18.02 -1.23
C LEU A 51 -3.43 19.16 -1.31
N VAL A 52 -3.86 19.68 -0.15
CA VAL A 52 -4.77 20.83 -0.08
C VAL A 52 -4.11 22.10 -0.61
N ASP A 53 -2.87 22.39 -0.21
CA ASP A 53 -2.11 23.55 -0.66
C ASP A 53 -1.84 23.53 -2.18
N MET A 54 -1.53 22.34 -2.71
CA MET A 54 -1.28 22.14 -4.14
C MET A 54 -2.52 22.44 -5.00
N GLY A 55 -3.72 22.15 -4.48
CA GLY A 55 -4.99 22.44 -5.14
C GLY A 55 -5.35 21.44 -6.26
N PRO A 56 -6.64 21.38 -6.64
CA PRO A 56 -7.17 20.33 -7.51
C PRO A 56 -6.65 20.38 -8.95
N GLU A 57 -6.28 21.55 -9.45
CA GLU A 57 -5.83 21.72 -10.83
C GLU A 57 -4.38 21.26 -11.02
N THR A 58 -3.50 21.62 -10.09
CA THR A 58 -2.12 21.14 -10.04
C THR A 58 -2.06 19.63 -9.87
N LEU A 59 -2.89 19.06 -8.97
CA LEU A 59 -2.98 17.61 -8.78
C LEU A 59 -3.38 16.87 -10.07
N ARG A 60 -4.38 17.38 -10.81
CA ARG A 60 -4.80 16.77 -12.08
C ARG A 60 -3.70 16.83 -13.13
N THR A 61 -2.98 17.94 -13.20
CA THR A 61 -1.86 18.13 -14.13
C THR A 61 -0.74 17.15 -13.83
N GLU A 62 -0.35 17.02 -12.56
CA GLU A 62 0.71 16.10 -12.12
C GLU A 62 0.32 14.64 -12.39
N ILE A 63 -0.92 14.24 -12.06
CA ILE A 63 -1.43 12.89 -12.35
C ILE A 63 -1.36 12.58 -13.85
N ALA A 64 -1.76 13.53 -14.71
CA ALA A 64 -1.70 13.34 -16.15
C ALA A 64 -0.25 13.19 -16.63
N ALA A 65 0.66 14.03 -16.14
CA ALA A 65 2.07 13.97 -16.49
C ALA A 65 2.72 12.62 -16.10
N GLN A 66 2.48 12.17 -14.86
CA GLN A 66 3.02 10.91 -14.36
C GLN A 66 2.40 9.70 -15.09
N SER A 67 1.10 9.72 -15.35
CA SER A 67 0.42 8.67 -16.11
C SER A 67 0.97 8.54 -17.52
N MET A 68 1.22 9.67 -18.19
CA MET A 68 1.82 9.69 -19.53
C MET A 68 3.27 9.20 -19.51
N ALA A 69 4.05 9.54 -18.48
CA ALA A 69 5.42 9.05 -18.34
C ALA A 69 5.45 7.53 -18.17
N LEU A 70 4.54 6.97 -17.37
CA LEU A 70 4.40 5.52 -17.21
C LEU A 70 3.97 4.83 -18.51
N LEU A 71 3.02 5.41 -19.25
CA LEU A 71 2.58 4.87 -20.53
C LEU A 71 3.74 4.79 -21.53
N LYS A 72 4.54 5.85 -21.64
CA LYS A 72 5.72 5.87 -22.53
C LYS A 72 6.80 4.87 -22.15
N LEU A 73 6.87 4.43 -20.89
CA LEU A 73 7.85 3.44 -20.44
C LEU A 73 7.48 2.01 -20.88
N VAL A 74 6.19 1.75 -21.10
CA VAL A 74 5.67 0.44 -21.50
C VAL A 74 5.41 0.31 -23.00
N GLU A 75 5.61 1.38 -23.77
CA GLU A 75 5.62 1.43 -25.24
C GLU A 75 7.00 1.07 -25.81
#